data_AF-A0A653SBL0-F1
#
_entry.id   AF-A0A653SBL0-F1
#
_cell.length_a   1.000
_cell.length_b   1.000
_cell.length_c   1.000
_cell.angle_alpha   90.00
_cell.angle_beta   90.00
_cell.angle_gamma   90.00
#
_symmetry.space_group_name_H-M   'P 1'
#
loop_
_entity.id
_entity.type
_entity.pdbx_description
1 polymer ?
#
loop_
_entity_poly.entity_id
_entity_poly.type
_entity_poly.pdbx_seq_one_letter_code
_entity_poly.pdbx_strand_id
1 'polypeptide(L)'
;MRIVEMDAPAGQGAQLKQVAIGDNLVAPQAVLKWYEIAEAGIDAEIVALARQAAEGFAAGRNGEVGFAILHRCGEHFHFLLLCTWRGTNELWETVQFIDEGMAAFAPFDAPHAHRGTFCIWEMTAVSHETAAWRRFLLSPRSQADLETYLRSRYTGEA
;
A
#
# COMPACT_ATOMS: atom_id res chain seq x y z
N MET A 1 6.17 -36.40 -8.95
CA MET A 1 6.01 -35.03 -8.41
C MET A 1 5.60 -35.18 -6.96
N ARG A 2 6.48 -34.86 -6.01
CA ARG A 2 6.14 -34.93 -4.57
C ARG A 2 5.48 -33.60 -4.22
N ILE A 3 4.21 -33.64 -3.79
CA ILE A 3 3.57 -32.47 -3.18
C ILE A 3 4.31 -32.26 -1.87
N VAL A 4 4.99 -31.12 -1.73
CA VAL A 4 5.55 -30.71 -0.46
C VAL A 4 4.36 -30.28 0.38
N GLU A 5 4.10 -30.97 1.49
CA GLU A 5 3.10 -30.53 2.45
C GLU A 5 3.54 -29.17 3.00
N MET A 6 2.66 -28.18 2.85
CA MET A 6 2.90 -26.83 3.34
C MET A 6 2.37 -26.78 4.76
N ASP A 7 3.28 -26.75 5.74
CA ASP A 7 2.95 -26.46 7.14
C ASP A 7 2.53 -24.99 7.25
N ALA A 8 1.30 -24.69 6.85
CA ALA A 8 0.67 -23.41 7.13
C ALA A 8 -0.05 -23.53 8.48
N PRO A 9 0.42 -22.89 9.57
CA PRO A 9 -0.33 -22.87 10.80
C PRO A 9 -1.70 -22.27 10.56
N ALA A 10 -2.76 -22.99 10.94
CA ALA A 10 -4.12 -22.46 10.90
C ALA A 10 -4.21 -21.27 11.86
N GLY A 11 -4.66 -20.11 11.38
CA GLY A 11 -5.28 -19.10 12.25
C GLY A 11 -4.66 -17.71 12.35
N GLN A 12 -3.64 -17.32 11.58
CA GLN A 12 -3.25 -15.91 11.46
C GLN A 12 -3.09 -15.54 9.98
N GLY A 13 -4.02 -14.73 9.46
CA GLY A 13 -3.97 -14.18 8.09
C GLY A 13 -5.05 -14.67 7.11
N ALA A 14 -5.94 -15.59 7.49
CA ALA A 14 -6.96 -16.16 6.60
C ALA A 14 -8.34 -15.43 6.62
N GLN A 15 -8.45 -14.35 7.40
CA GLN A 15 -9.69 -13.58 7.48
C GLN A 15 -9.84 -12.70 6.24
N LEU A 16 -11.04 -12.68 5.66
CA LEU A 16 -11.35 -11.81 4.53
C LEU A 16 -11.18 -10.34 4.93
N LYS A 17 -10.51 -9.57 4.09
CA LYS A 17 -10.33 -8.13 4.27
C LYS A 17 -11.08 -7.38 3.19
N GLN A 18 -11.42 -6.13 3.49
CA GLN A 18 -11.99 -5.19 2.54
C GLN A 18 -10.98 -4.10 2.21
N VAL A 19 -10.96 -3.69 0.96
CA VAL A 19 -10.24 -2.54 0.44
C VAL A 19 -11.19 -1.34 0.41
N ALA A 20 -10.96 -0.39 1.29
CA ALA A 20 -11.55 0.94 1.23
C ALA A 20 -10.57 1.92 0.57
N ILE A 21 -11.11 3.01 0.02
CA ILE A 21 -10.31 4.10 -0.56
C ILE A 21 -10.51 5.37 0.22
N GLY A 22 -9.43 6.13 0.34
CA GLY A 22 -9.47 7.51 0.81
C GLY A 22 -9.02 8.48 -0.29
N ASP A 23 -9.07 9.77 0.03
CA ASP A 23 -8.57 10.82 -0.85
C ASP A 23 -7.09 10.62 -1.18
N ASN A 24 -6.67 11.10 -2.35
CA ASN A 24 -5.26 11.11 -2.71
C ASN A 24 -4.49 11.98 -1.73
N LEU A 25 -3.35 11.47 -1.28
CA LEU A 25 -2.35 12.31 -0.67
C LEU A 25 -1.63 13.07 -1.79
N VAL A 26 -1.81 14.38 -1.81
CA VAL A 26 -1.18 15.28 -2.79
C VAL A 26 -0.16 16.13 -2.06
N ALA A 27 1.12 15.90 -2.35
CA ALA A 27 2.23 16.73 -1.94
C ALA A 27 2.78 17.50 -3.15
N PRO A 28 3.51 18.61 -2.97
CA PRO A 28 4.06 19.40 -4.08
C PRO A 28 4.87 18.58 -5.09
N GLN A 29 5.49 17.48 -4.65
CA GLN A 29 6.36 16.64 -5.48
C GLN A 29 5.97 15.15 -5.51
N ALA A 30 4.80 14.78 -4.99
CA ALA A 30 4.31 13.41 -5.12
C ALA A 30 2.80 13.31 -5.00
N VAL A 31 2.23 12.31 -5.67
CA VAL A 31 0.82 11.95 -5.50
C VAL A 31 0.72 10.48 -5.17
N LEU A 32 0.16 10.18 -4.00
CA LEU A 32 -0.14 8.81 -3.58
C LEU A 32 -1.64 8.63 -3.54
N LYS A 33 -2.13 7.63 -4.27
CA LYS A 33 -3.44 7.04 -4.03
C LYS A 33 -3.48 6.43 -2.63
N TRP A 34 -4.66 6.32 -2.03
CA TRP A 34 -4.82 5.81 -0.68
C TRP A 34 -5.76 4.60 -0.65
N TYR A 35 -5.29 3.54 0.02
CA TYR A 35 -5.99 2.30 0.26
C TYR A 35 -5.92 1.93 1.74
N GLU A 36 -7.04 1.46 2.27
CA GLU A 36 -7.14 0.90 3.61
C GLU A 36 -7.59 -0.56 3.49
N ILE A 37 -6.85 -1.48 4.10
CA ILE A 37 -7.10 -2.91 4.02
C ILE A 37 -7.28 -3.45 5.43
N ALA A 38 -8.49 -3.91 5.76
CA ALA A 38 -8.81 -4.41 7.09
C ALA A 38 -10.03 -5.34 7.09
N GLU A 39 -10.19 -6.14 8.15
CA GLU A 39 -11.37 -7.00 8.34
C GLU A 39 -12.58 -6.16 8.78
N ALA A 40 -12.36 -5.35 9.81
CA ALA A 40 -13.18 -4.22 10.19
C ALA A 40 -12.33 -2.96 9.98
N GLY A 41 -12.96 -1.85 9.55
CA GLY A 41 -12.28 -0.60 9.20
C GLY A 41 -11.24 -0.12 10.21
N ILE A 42 -10.42 0.85 9.81
CA ILE A 42 -9.29 1.32 10.59
C ILE A 42 -9.69 2.56 11.38
N ASP A 43 -9.28 2.63 12.65
CA ASP A 43 -9.59 3.75 13.52
C ASP A 43 -9.05 5.07 12.95
N ALA A 44 -9.86 6.13 13.03
CA ALA A 44 -9.54 7.42 12.44
C ALA A 44 -8.23 8.02 12.96
N GLU A 45 -7.87 7.73 14.22
CA GLU A 45 -6.60 8.16 14.81
C GLU A 45 -5.40 7.47 14.14
N ILE A 46 -5.49 6.16 13.87
CA ILE A 46 -4.45 5.42 13.14
C ILE A 46 -4.36 5.90 11.70
N VAL A 47 -5.50 6.15 11.04
CA VAL A 47 -5.52 6.74 9.69
C VAL A 47 -4.82 8.11 9.69
N ALA A 48 -5.08 8.97 10.68
CA ALA A 48 -4.44 10.28 10.78
C ALA A 48 -2.92 10.18 10.97
N LEU A 49 -2.45 9.28 11.85
CA LEU A 49 -1.02 9.03 12.04
C LEU A 49 -0.36 8.49 10.77
N ALA A 50 -1.04 7.59 10.04
CA ALA A 50 -0.55 7.05 8.79
C ALA A 50 -0.46 8.13 7.70
N ARG A 51 -1.45 9.03 7.62
CA ARG A 51 -1.45 10.16 6.70
C ARG A 51 -0.28 11.09 6.98
N GLN A 52 -0.03 11.44 8.24
CA GLN A 52 1.11 12.27 8.62
C GLN A 52 2.45 11.62 8.21
N ALA A 53 2.60 10.31 8.42
CA ALA A 53 3.80 9.58 8.04
C ALA A 53 3.99 9.55 6.51
N ALA A 54 2.91 9.31 5.77
CA ALA A 54 2.91 9.33 4.31
C ALA A 54 3.20 10.73 3.73
N GLU A 55 2.75 11.81 4.39
CA GLU A 55 3.07 13.19 4.02
C GLU A 55 4.57 13.47 4.19
N GLY A 56 5.14 13.04 5.32
CA GLY A 56 6.58 13.12 5.58
C GLY A 56 7.41 12.37 4.53
N PHE A 57 6.97 11.17 4.14
CA PHE A 57 7.57 10.42 3.04
C PHE A 57 7.48 11.17 1.70
N ALA A 58 6.28 11.64 1.35
CA ALA A 58 5.99 12.31 0.07
C ALA A 58 6.75 13.64 -0.09
N ALA A 59 7.00 14.38 0.99
CA ALA A 59 7.77 15.63 0.97
C ALA A 59 9.21 15.47 0.46
N GLY A 60 9.81 14.28 0.64
CA GLY A 60 11.17 13.97 0.19
C GLY A 60 11.26 13.35 -1.21
N ARG A 61 10.17 13.31 -1.97
CA ARG A 61 10.10 12.72 -3.31
C ARG A 61 10.20 13.79 -4.40
N ASN A 62 10.52 13.38 -5.63
CA ASN A 62 10.69 14.28 -6.77
C ASN A 62 9.86 13.82 -7.97
N GLY A 63 8.60 14.27 -8.05
CA GLY A 63 7.67 13.95 -9.14
C GLY A 63 7.19 12.50 -9.13
N GLU A 64 7.22 11.82 -7.98
CA GLU A 64 6.83 10.41 -7.89
C GLU A 64 5.31 10.25 -7.79
N VAL A 65 4.77 9.26 -8.49
CA VAL A 65 3.35 8.92 -8.47
C VAL A 65 3.23 7.49 -7.98
N GLY A 66 2.24 7.21 -7.14
CA GLY A 66 2.15 5.90 -6.49
C GLY A 66 0.87 5.71 -5.69
N PHE A 67 0.98 4.89 -4.67
CA PHE A 67 -0.11 4.55 -3.78
C PHE A 67 0.43 4.18 -2.38
N ALA A 68 -0.38 4.43 -1.37
CA ALA A 68 -0.15 4.01 0.00
C ALA A 68 -1.21 2.98 0.39
N ILE A 69 -0.80 1.94 1.10
CA ILE A 69 -1.68 0.93 1.69
C ILE A 69 -1.51 0.98 3.19
N LEU A 70 -2.58 1.34 3.91
CA LEU A 70 -2.67 1.16 5.35
C LEU A 70 -3.37 -0.18 5.62
N HIS A 71 -2.63 -1.16 6.12
CA HIS A 71 -3.11 -2.51 6.32
C HIS A 71 -3.14 -2.87 7.82
N ARG A 72 -4.33 -3.17 8.34
CA ARG A 72 -4.51 -3.72 9.67
C ARG A 72 -4.22 -5.22 9.69
N CYS A 73 -3.14 -5.61 10.37
CA CYS A 73 -2.68 -6.99 10.50
C CYS A 73 -2.85 -7.48 11.94
N GLY A 74 -4.07 -7.92 12.28
CA GLY A 74 -4.42 -8.31 13.65
C GLY A 74 -5.12 -7.17 14.40
N GLU A 75 -5.03 -7.18 15.73
CA GLU A 75 -5.83 -6.29 16.56
C GLU A 75 -5.30 -4.85 16.59
N HIS A 76 -4.00 -4.68 16.90
CA HIS A 76 -3.37 -3.37 17.10
C HIS A 76 -2.31 -3.01 16.04
N PHE A 77 -1.75 -4.04 15.38
CA PHE A 77 -0.64 -3.86 14.46
C PHE A 77 -1.10 -3.41 13.08
N HIS A 78 -0.46 -2.37 12.55
CA HIS A 78 -0.74 -1.84 11.22
C HIS A 78 0.55 -1.63 10.43
N PHE A 79 0.56 -2.07 9.17
CA PHE A 79 1.56 -1.68 8.19
C PHE A 79 1.10 -0.46 7.41
N LEU A 80 2.04 0.42 7.09
CA LEU A 80 1.90 1.45 6.07
C LEU A 80 2.92 1.19 4.97
N LEU A 81 2.43 0.73 3.82
CA LEU A 81 3.24 0.44 2.63
C LEU A 81 3.16 1.65 1.71
N LEU A 82 4.30 2.28 1.45
CA LEU A 82 4.43 3.47 0.63
C LEU A 82 5.08 3.06 -0.68
N CYS A 83 4.27 2.95 -1.73
CA CYS A 83 4.69 2.42 -3.02
C CYS A 83 4.75 3.53 -4.06
N THR A 84 5.88 3.66 -4.77
CA THR A 84 6.03 4.64 -5.85
C THR A 84 6.51 4.03 -7.15
N TRP A 85 5.98 4.55 -8.24
CA TRP A 85 6.50 4.34 -9.58
C TRP A 85 7.55 5.40 -9.87
N ARG A 86 8.79 5.00 -10.13
CA ARG A 86 9.88 5.95 -10.46
C ARG A 86 9.88 6.34 -11.94
N GLY A 87 8.71 6.67 -12.48
CA GLY A 87 8.51 7.05 -13.89
C GLY A 87 8.73 5.90 -14.89
N THR A 88 8.86 4.66 -14.41
CA THR A 88 9.24 3.47 -15.19
C THR A 88 8.33 2.29 -14.86
N ASN A 89 8.73 1.09 -15.28
CA ASN A 89 8.04 -0.19 -15.07
C ASN A 89 8.40 -0.88 -13.74
N GLU A 90 8.91 -0.14 -12.76
CA GLU A 90 9.38 -0.69 -11.48
C GLU A 90 8.62 -0.05 -10.31
N LEU A 91 8.15 -0.90 -9.40
CA LEU A 91 7.52 -0.50 -8.15
C LEU A 91 8.57 -0.48 -7.04
N TRP A 92 8.69 0.64 -6.35
CA TRP A 92 9.54 0.79 -5.18
C TRP A 92 8.68 0.87 -3.93
N GLU A 93 9.17 0.32 -2.83
CA GLU A 93 8.42 0.21 -1.58
C GLU A 93 9.24 0.71 -0.40
N THR A 94 8.56 1.43 0.51
CA THR A 94 9.01 1.70 1.87
C THR A 94 7.92 1.22 2.81
N VAL A 95 8.28 0.41 3.80
CA VAL A 95 7.34 -0.12 4.79
C VAL A 95 7.58 0.55 6.13
N GLN A 96 6.50 1.03 6.73
CA GLN A 96 6.45 1.48 8.10
C GLN A 96 5.41 0.68 8.87
N PHE A 97 5.47 0.73 10.19
CA PHE A 97 4.50 0.08 11.05
C PHE A 97 4.18 0.93 12.28
N ILE A 98 3.02 0.66 12.88
CA ILE A 98 2.65 1.10 14.22
C ILE A 98 1.99 -0.08 14.94
N ASP A 99 2.18 -0.14 16.25
CA ASP A 99 1.60 -1.15 17.13
C ASP A 99 1.23 -0.53 18.49
N GLU A 100 0.65 -1.32 19.39
CA GLU A 100 0.24 -0.89 20.72
C GLU A 100 1.37 -0.16 21.48
N GLY A 101 1.05 1.02 22.00
CA GLY A 101 1.98 1.85 22.78
C GLY A 101 2.93 2.71 21.94
N MET A 102 2.92 2.62 20.61
CA MET A 102 3.68 3.51 19.73
C MET A 102 2.96 4.84 19.49
N ALA A 103 3.71 5.93 19.48
CA ALA A 103 3.16 7.27 19.25
C ALA A 103 3.07 7.68 17.77
N ALA A 104 3.79 7.00 16.89
CA ALA A 104 3.84 7.29 15.45
C ALA A 104 4.33 6.06 14.68
N PHE A 105 4.09 6.06 13.36
CA PHE A 105 4.66 5.07 12.45
C PHE A 105 6.19 5.13 12.45
N ALA A 106 6.83 3.96 12.45
CA ALA A 106 8.28 3.81 12.41
C ALA A 106 8.69 2.91 11.24
N PRO A 107 9.92 3.03 10.69
CA PRO A 107 10.43 2.11 9.67
C PRO A 107 10.33 0.65 10.12
N PHE A 108 9.86 -0.22 9.23
CA PHE A 108 9.84 -1.66 9.48
C PHE A 108 11.15 -2.30 9.01
N ASP A 109 12.06 -2.56 9.95
CA ASP A 109 13.34 -3.22 9.65
C ASP A 109 13.14 -4.74 9.53
N ALA A 110 13.37 -5.28 8.33
CA ALA A 110 13.40 -6.71 8.07
C ALA A 110 14.86 -7.22 8.04
N PRO A 111 15.37 -7.86 9.12
CA PRO A 111 16.78 -8.24 9.24
C PRO A 111 17.19 -9.43 8.35
N HIS A 112 16.26 -10.02 7.60
CA HIS A 112 16.48 -11.25 6.83
C HIS A 112 16.87 -10.98 5.37
N ALA A 113 17.67 -11.90 4.81
CA ALA A 113 18.07 -11.86 3.40
C ALA A 113 16.91 -12.18 2.45
N HIS A 114 15.97 -13.01 2.88
CA HIS A 114 14.70 -13.24 2.20
C HIS A 114 13.62 -12.43 2.91
N ARG A 115 12.91 -11.57 2.16
CA ARG A 115 12.01 -10.56 2.71
C ARG A 115 10.61 -10.77 2.15
N GLY A 116 9.61 -10.69 3.02
CA GLY A 116 8.25 -10.51 2.57
C GLY A 116 8.12 -9.20 1.82
N THR A 117 7.26 -9.19 0.81
CA THR A 117 6.83 -7.97 0.11
C THR A 117 5.36 -7.76 0.48
N PHE A 118 4.44 -8.18 -0.40
CA PHE A 118 3.02 -8.00 -0.21
C PHE A 118 2.34 -9.24 0.39
N CYS A 119 1.49 -9.01 1.37
CA CYS A 119 0.45 -9.94 1.79
C CYS A 119 -0.55 -10.19 0.64
N ILE A 120 -1.18 -11.35 0.62
CA ILE A 120 -2.17 -11.70 -0.43
C ILE A 120 -3.30 -10.67 -0.52
N TRP A 121 -3.73 -10.09 0.60
CA TRP A 121 -4.76 -9.06 0.63
C TRP A 121 -4.29 -7.72 0.04
N GLU A 122 -3.02 -7.37 0.26
CA GLU A 122 -2.40 -6.18 -0.35
C GLU A 122 -2.22 -6.38 -1.86
N MET A 123 -1.99 -7.63 -2.29
CA MET A 123 -1.81 -7.94 -3.71
C MET A 123 -3.02 -7.54 -4.56
N THR A 124 -4.23 -7.49 -4.04
CA THR A 124 -5.40 -7.05 -4.81
C THR A 124 -5.31 -5.58 -5.22
N ALA A 125 -4.92 -4.70 -4.30
CA ALA A 125 -4.65 -3.29 -4.63
C ALA A 125 -3.43 -3.18 -5.56
N VAL A 126 -2.36 -3.91 -5.29
CA VAL A 126 -1.13 -3.90 -6.11
C VAL A 126 -1.39 -4.39 -7.54
N SER A 127 -2.21 -5.43 -7.71
CA SER A 127 -2.58 -5.97 -9.03
C SER A 127 -3.40 -4.97 -9.82
N HIS A 128 -4.36 -4.30 -9.19
CA HIS A 128 -5.12 -3.21 -9.83
C HIS A 128 -4.20 -2.06 -10.26
N GLU A 129 -3.31 -1.62 -9.37
CA GLU A 129 -2.36 -0.54 -9.64
C GLU A 129 -1.37 -0.92 -10.75
N THR A 130 -0.90 -2.16 -10.77
CA THR A 130 -0.04 -2.68 -11.85
C THR A 130 -0.76 -2.63 -13.19
N ALA A 131 -2.02 -3.05 -13.26
CA ALA A 131 -2.82 -3.00 -14.48
C ALA A 131 -3.09 -1.56 -14.92
N ALA A 132 -3.42 -0.66 -13.99
CA ALA A 132 -3.65 0.75 -14.28
C ALA A 132 -2.38 1.48 -14.73
N TRP A 133 -1.26 1.26 -14.05
CA TRP A 133 0.02 1.85 -14.39
C TRP A 133 0.53 1.34 -15.74
N ARG A 134 0.35 0.05 -16.05
CA ARG A 134 0.66 -0.49 -17.38
C ARG A 134 -0.13 0.23 -18.49
N ARG A 135 -1.42 0.51 -18.28
CA ARG A 135 -2.22 1.30 -19.24
C ARG A 135 -1.65 2.70 -19.42
N PHE A 136 -1.28 3.37 -18.32
CA PHE A 136 -0.62 4.67 -18.37
C PHE A 136 0.72 4.63 -19.13
N LEU A 137 1.60 3.65 -18.85
CA LEU A 137 2.89 3.52 -19.51
C LEU A 137 2.78 3.31 -21.03
N LEU A 138 1.70 2.69 -21.50
CA LEU A 138 1.40 2.43 -22.91
C LEU A 138 0.59 3.56 -23.58
N SER A 139 0.18 4.59 -22.83
CA SER A 139 -0.50 5.78 -23.35
C SER A 139 0.50 6.83 -23.86
N PRO A 140 0.02 7.94 -24.47
CA PRO A 140 0.85 9.12 -24.73
C PRO A 140 1.44 9.78 -23.47
N ARG A 141 0.97 9.40 -22.27
CA ARG A 141 1.37 9.95 -20.96
C ARG A 141 1.10 11.45 -20.84
N SER A 142 -0.01 11.89 -21.42
CA SER A 142 -0.53 13.24 -21.24
C SER A 142 -1.01 13.45 -19.80
N GLN A 143 -1.28 14.70 -19.44
CA GLN A 143 -1.92 15.02 -18.17
C GLN A 143 -3.25 14.28 -17.99
N ALA A 144 -4.05 14.15 -19.06
CA ALA A 144 -5.32 13.42 -19.01
C ALA A 144 -5.12 11.91 -18.76
N ASP A 145 -4.05 11.31 -19.29
CA ASP A 145 -3.70 9.92 -19.02
C ASP A 145 -3.29 9.72 -17.55
N LEU A 146 -2.52 10.67 -16.99
CA LEU A 146 -2.14 10.66 -15.58
C LEU A 146 -3.37 10.81 -14.67
N GLU A 147 -4.27 11.75 -14.98
CA GLU A 147 -5.54 11.91 -14.26
C GLU A 147 -6.39 10.65 -14.32
N THR A 148 -6.44 9.98 -15.48
CA THR A 148 -7.13 8.70 -15.65
C THR A 148 -6.52 7.62 -14.76
N TYR A 149 -5.19 7.54 -14.68
CA TYR A 149 -4.52 6.65 -13.73
C TYR A 149 -4.91 7.00 -12.29
N LEU A 150 -4.81 8.27 -11.87
CA LEU A 150 -5.07 8.70 -10.50
C LEU A 150 -6.50 8.42 -10.03
N ARG A 151 -7.48 8.48 -10.94
CA ARG A 151 -8.89 8.14 -10.68
C ARG A 151 -9.18 6.64 -10.69
N SER A 152 -8.34 5.83 -11.33
CA SER A 152 -8.53 4.38 -11.36
C SER A 152 -8.20 3.78 -9.99
N ARG A 153 -9.22 3.28 -9.29
CA ARG A 153 -9.11 2.77 -7.92
C ARG A 153 -9.87 1.47 -7.73
N TYR A 154 -9.34 0.61 -6.88
CA TYR A 154 -10.01 -0.60 -6.45
C TYR A 154 -10.72 -0.40 -5.09
N THR A 155 -11.92 -0.96 -4.96
CA THR A 155 -12.62 -1.10 -3.69
C THR A 155 -13.43 -2.39 -3.72
N GLY A 156 -13.58 -3.04 -2.56
CA GLY A 156 -14.26 -4.33 -2.44
C GLY A 156 -13.41 -5.33 -1.67
N GLU A 157 -13.68 -6.62 -1.86
CA GLU A 157 -12.93 -7.69 -1.21
C GLU A 157 -11.45 -7.66 -1.62
N ALA A 158 -10.57 -7.84 -0.64
CA ALA A 158 -9.13 -7.96 -0.86
C ALA A 158 -8.74 -9.40 -1.25
#